data_AF-A0AAD2JH43-F1
#
_entry.id   AF-A0AAD2JH43-F1
#
_cell.length_a   1.000
_cell.length_b   1.000
_cell.length_c   1.000
_cell.angle_alpha   90.00
_cell.angle_beta   90.00
_cell.angle_gamma   90.00
#
_symmetry.space_group_name_H-M   'P 1'
#
loop_
_entity.id
_entity.type
_entity.pdbx_description
1 polymer ?
#
loop_
_entity_poly.entity_id
_entity_poly.type
_entity_poly.pdbx_seq_one_letter_code
_entity_poly.pdbx_strand_id
1 'polypeptide(L)'
;MAKSACNVLPFIVVSYLTFYSGFVVEAAVDPEAECQGGGYAFYENGTFVNGTASCDIPESYCCQSTTNEGYVISTANDTVAPLNDACIGLSGLVCHGNETHVNCDGTRACFDADVDVIQGGSCTGLHACRNVTSEKILGGSCIGPGQACMNSNVQQITGGSCNGMLACKDSDINIVEGGSCEGLNSCYGTDIESIKQRSCRGEYACGSFPGNRNTTIGKIEGESCRRPYSCYESNIESITGKSCIGEYACSASVIENIQGASCSGYQSCFEAQIDLIQTSSCRGEYACHQAIVGSITESCQSDYACLQTNTPSISGGCNGNRACYGTNSAEPLSGAVSKVPGHWLLLSSLPFVTMLASFGV
;
A
#
# COMPACT_ATOMS: atom_id res chain seq x y z
N MET A 1 50.16 -28.39 -25.29
CA MET A 1 50.81 -29.63 -25.78
C MET A 1 51.33 -30.40 -24.58
N ALA A 2 50.85 -31.66 -24.39
CA ALA A 2 51.42 -32.76 -23.56
C ALA A 2 51.63 -32.49 -22.04
N LYS A 3 51.37 -33.36 -21.05
CA LYS A 3 50.96 -34.77 -20.88
C LYS A 3 50.43 -34.87 -19.43
N SER A 4 49.25 -35.44 -19.16
CA SER A 4 49.02 -36.81 -18.65
C SER A 4 49.96 -37.28 -17.53
N ALA A 5 49.38 -37.55 -16.35
CA ALA A 5 49.77 -38.67 -15.49
C ALA A 5 48.56 -39.13 -14.64
N CYS A 6 48.07 -40.32 -14.97
CA CYS A 6 47.16 -41.12 -14.16
C CYS A 6 47.80 -41.49 -12.81
N ASN A 7 47.00 -41.54 -11.76
CA ASN A 7 47.31 -42.36 -10.59
C ASN A 7 46.13 -43.28 -10.28
N VAL A 8 46.49 -44.52 -9.97
CA VAL A 8 45.67 -45.72 -9.98
C VAL A 8 45.80 -46.38 -8.61
N LEU A 9 44.67 -46.91 -8.11
CA LEU A 9 44.44 -47.90 -7.01
C LEU A 9 44.36 -47.41 -5.55
N PRO A 10 43.68 -48.16 -4.63
CA PRO A 10 43.07 -49.50 -4.82
C PRO A 10 41.57 -49.63 -4.47
N PHE A 11 40.97 -50.65 -5.09
CA PHE A 11 39.71 -51.28 -4.71
C PHE A 11 39.81 -51.90 -3.31
N ILE A 12 38.87 -51.59 -2.43
CA ILE A 12 38.55 -52.40 -1.25
C ILE A 12 37.18 -53.03 -1.51
N VAL A 13 37.19 -54.35 -1.70
CA VAL A 13 35.99 -55.18 -1.68
C VAL A 13 35.63 -55.42 -0.23
N VAL A 14 34.58 -54.76 0.25
CA VAL A 14 33.97 -55.08 1.54
C VAL A 14 32.71 -55.90 1.28
N SER A 15 32.84 -57.22 1.49
CA SER A 15 31.71 -58.14 1.55
C SER A 15 31.09 -58.08 2.95
N TYR A 16 29.87 -57.56 3.07
CA TYR A 16 29.03 -57.79 4.25
C TYR A 16 27.86 -58.71 3.89
N LEU A 17 27.88 -59.88 4.51
CA LEU A 17 26.81 -60.86 4.57
C LEU A 17 25.89 -60.53 5.75
N THR A 18 24.59 -60.60 5.49
CA THR A 18 23.44 -60.87 6.39
C THR A 18 23.14 -59.90 7.53
N PHE A 19 21.91 -59.39 7.59
CA PHE A 19 20.79 -59.99 8.35
C PHE A 19 19.47 -59.30 7.98
N TYR A 20 18.51 -60.07 7.46
CA TYR A 20 17.12 -59.66 7.31
C TYR A 20 16.44 -59.79 8.68
N SER A 21 16.13 -58.67 9.31
CA SER A 21 15.09 -58.59 10.34
C SER A 21 14.26 -57.36 10.02
N GLY A 22 12.98 -57.59 9.74
CA GLY A 22 12.03 -56.56 9.32
C GLY A 22 12.02 -55.39 10.30
N PHE A 23 12.54 -54.27 9.84
CA PHE A 23 12.30 -52.96 10.42
C PHE A 23 11.47 -52.22 9.37
N VAL A 24 10.20 -51.99 9.67
CA VAL A 24 9.38 -51.06 8.89
C VAL A 24 9.97 -49.69 9.18
N VAL A 25 10.75 -49.17 8.24
CA VAL A 25 11.09 -47.76 8.22
C VAL A 25 9.82 -47.06 7.80
N GLU A 26 9.12 -46.43 8.74
CA GLU A 26 8.19 -45.35 8.41
C GLU A 26 9.00 -44.37 7.57
N ALA A 27 8.69 -44.31 6.28
CA ALA A 27 9.26 -43.31 5.39
C ALA A 27 8.95 -41.95 6.03
N ALA A 28 10.00 -41.16 6.27
CA ALA A 28 9.82 -39.75 6.57
C ALA A 28 9.00 -39.16 5.43
N VAL A 29 7.79 -38.70 5.76
CA VAL A 29 6.89 -38.03 4.84
C VAL A 29 7.61 -36.78 4.36
N ASP A 30 7.78 -36.69 3.05
CA ASP A 30 8.24 -35.49 2.38
C ASP A 30 7.17 -34.39 2.57
N PRO A 31 7.48 -33.27 3.24
CA PRO A 31 6.49 -32.20 3.46
C PRO A 31 6.11 -31.44 2.17
N GLU A 32 6.64 -31.83 1.01
CA GLU A 32 6.28 -31.29 -0.31
C GLU A 32 5.38 -32.22 -1.14
N ALA A 33 4.52 -33.02 -0.50
CA ALA A 33 3.54 -33.79 -1.26
C ALA A 33 2.47 -32.88 -1.88
N GLU A 34 2.73 -32.47 -3.12
CA GLU A 34 1.80 -31.76 -4.00
C GLU A 34 0.48 -32.54 -4.12
N CYS A 35 -0.65 -31.86 -3.91
CA CYS A 35 -1.97 -32.39 -4.27
C CYS A 35 -2.01 -32.67 -5.78
N GLN A 36 -1.83 -33.93 -6.19
CA GLN A 36 -1.98 -34.33 -7.59
C GLN A 36 -3.46 -34.63 -7.88
N GLY A 37 -4.18 -33.62 -8.37
CA GLY A 37 -5.54 -33.76 -8.89
C GLY A 37 -6.47 -32.61 -8.49
N GLY A 38 -7.35 -32.20 -9.41
CA GLY A 38 -8.48 -31.33 -9.10
C GLY A 38 -9.66 -32.13 -8.52
N GLY A 39 -10.44 -31.50 -7.65
CA GLY A 39 -11.66 -32.01 -7.04
C GLY A 39 -11.98 -31.38 -5.67
N TYR A 40 -13.22 -31.44 -5.20
CA TYR A 40 -13.58 -30.98 -3.84
C TYR A 40 -13.53 -32.14 -2.85
N ALA A 41 -13.46 -31.86 -1.55
CA ALA A 41 -13.62 -32.82 -0.46
C ALA A 41 -14.40 -32.17 0.68
N PHE A 42 -15.38 -32.92 1.20
CA PHE A 42 -16.18 -32.59 2.37
C PHE A 42 -15.71 -33.45 3.53
N TYR A 43 -15.46 -32.82 4.68
CA TYR A 43 -15.11 -33.51 5.90
C TYR A 43 -16.13 -33.20 7.00
N GLU A 44 -16.46 -34.21 7.80
CA GLU A 44 -17.29 -34.08 9.00
C GLU A 44 -16.54 -34.74 10.15
N ASN A 45 -16.23 -33.96 11.21
CA ASN A 45 -15.44 -34.40 12.37
C ASN A 45 -14.09 -35.05 11.98
N GLY A 46 -13.39 -34.45 11.01
CA GLY A 46 -12.10 -34.96 10.53
C GLY A 46 -12.18 -36.23 9.67
N THR A 47 -13.38 -36.70 9.33
CA THR A 47 -13.58 -37.86 8.45
C THR A 47 -14.08 -37.40 7.08
N PHE A 48 -13.50 -37.91 6.00
CA PHE A 48 -13.98 -37.64 4.64
C PHE A 48 -15.42 -38.16 4.45
N VAL A 49 -16.31 -37.31 3.97
CA VAL A 49 -17.72 -37.60 3.74
C VAL A 49 -18.02 -37.77 2.26
N ASN A 50 -17.53 -36.86 1.41
CA ASN A 50 -17.83 -36.85 -0.03
C ASN A 50 -16.83 -35.96 -0.78
N GLY A 51 -16.51 -36.24 -2.05
CA GLY A 51 -15.53 -35.45 -2.80
C GLY A 51 -14.92 -36.17 -4.00
N THR A 52 -14.32 -35.40 -4.90
CA THR A 52 -13.61 -35.88 -6.09
C THR A 52 -12.09 -35.83 -5.97
N ALA A 53 -11.54 -35.16 -4.94
CA ALA A 53 -10.11 -35.19 -4.62
C ALA A 53 -9.86 -35.96 -3.32
N SER A 54 -9.04 -37.01 -3.36
CA SER A 54 -8.51 -37.67 -2.16
C SER A 54 -7.21 -36.97 -1.76
N CYS A 55 -7.25 -36.13 -0.72
CA CYS A 55 -6.03 -35.66 -0.09
C CYS A 55 -5.56 -36.80 0.84
N ASP A 56 -4.75 -37.74 0.34
CA ASP A 56 -4.31 -38.95 1.09
C ASP A 56 -3.35 -38.64 2.25
N ILE A 57 -3.04 -37.36 2.50
CA ILE A 57 -2.10 -36.92 3.53
C ILE A 57 -2.81 -35.92 4.44
N PRO A 58 -2.90 -36.16 5.75
CA PRO A 58 -3.49 -35.24 6.73
C PRO A 58 -2.86 -33.84 6.79
N GLU A 59 -1.75 -33.61 6.08
CA GLU A 59 -0.94 -32.39 6.10
C GLU A 59 -0.84 -31.69 4.73
N SER A 60 -1.47 -32.21 3.67
CA SER A 60 -1.55 -31.47 2.41
C SER A 60 -2.58 -30.35 2.56
N TYR A 61 -2.15 -29.09 2.36
CA TYR A 61 -2.92 -27.85 2.50
C TYR A 61 -4.04 -27.72 1.45
N CYS A 62 -5.00 -28.65 1.48
CA CYS A 62 -6.32 -28.45 0.92
C CYS A 62 -7.03 -27.47 1.88
N CYS A 63 -7.58 -26.34 1.38
CA CYS A 63 -8.28 -25.34 2.20
C CYS A 63 -9.12 -26.03 3.28
N GLN A 64 -8.74 -25.97 4.55
CA GLN A 64 -9.66 -26.33 5.61
C GLN A 64 -10.31 -25.05 6.04
N SER A 65 -11.53 -24.87 5.56
CA SER A 65 -12.32 -23.71 5.91
C SER A 65 -13.62 -24.19 6.53
N THR A 66 -13.87 -23.78 7.76
CA THR A 66 -15.15 -24.02 8.43
C THR A 66 -16.08 -22.85 8.14
N THR A 67 -17.23 -23.10 7.54
CA THR A 67 -18.29 -22.08 7.47
C THR A 67 -18.83 -21.79 8.87
N ASN A 68 -19.53 -20.67 9.03
CA ASN A 68 -20.28 -20.35 10.26
C ASN A 68 -21.30 -21.43 10.69
N GLU A 69 -21.64 -22.36 9.80
CA GLU A 69 -22.53 -23.50 10.06
C GLU A 69 -21.78 -24.79 10.44
N GLY A 70 -20.45 -24.74 10.53
CA GLY A 70 -19.60 -25.87 10.94
C GLY A 70 -19.17 -26.80 9.80
N TYR A 71 -19.42 -26.44 8.54
CA TYR A 71 -19.03 -27.26 7.39
C TYR A 71 -17.57 -27.02 7.01
N VAL A 72 -16.76 -28.08 6.95
CA VAL A 72 -15.40 -28.03 6.40
C VAL A 72 -15.47 -28.13 4.88
N ILE A 73 -15.15 -27.04 4.18
CA ILE A 73 -15.05 -26.99 2.71
C ILE A 73 -13.57 -27.10 2.35
N SER A 74 -13.21 -28.19 1.66
CA SER A 74 -11.91 -28.36 1.00
C SER A 74 -12.08 -28.38 -0.51
N THR A 75 -11.46 -27.45 -1.21
CA THR A 75 -11.49 -27.35 -2.67
C THR A 75 -10.09 -27.58 -3.23
N ALA A 76 -9.97 -28.55 -4.14
CA ALA A 76 -8.89 -28.63 -5.10
C ALA A 76 -9.44 -28.27 -6.49
N ASN A 77 -8.84 -27.28 -7.13
CA ASN A 77 -8.65 -27.14 -8.58
C ASN A 77 -9.80 -27.33 -9.58
N ASP A 78 -11.08 -27.36 -9.21
CA ASP A 78 -12.17 -27.27 -10.18
C ASP A 78 -13.13 -26.13 -9.84
N THR A 79 -13.34 -25.30 -10.85
CA THR A 79 -14.24 -24.14 -10.87
C THR A 79 -15.50 -24.39 -10.05
N VAL A 80 -15.57 -23.80 -8.87
CA VAL A 80 -16.84 -23.65 -8.15
C VAL A 80 -17.72 -22.85 -9.10
N ALA A 81 -18.84 -23.43 -9.56
CA ALA A 81 -19.81 -22.71 -10.36
C ALA A 81 -20.08 -21.35 -9.69
N PRO A 82 -20.19 -20.24 -10.44
CA PRO A 82 -20.31 -18.89 -9.88
C PRO A 82 -21.56 -18.79 -9.03
N LEU A 83 -21.42 -19.11 -7.75
CA LEU A 83 -22.42 -18.89 -6.74
C LEU A 83 -22.11 -17.50 -6.19
N ASN A 84 -23.15 -16.69 -6.05
CA ASN A 84 -23.02 -15.31 -5.61
C ASN A 84 -22.29 -15.17 -4.27
N ASP A 85 -22.20 -16.24 -3.46
CA ASP A 85 -21.66 -16.27 -2.10
C ASP A 85 -20.54 -17.33 -1.93
N ALA A 86 -19.69 -17.54 -2.95
CA ALA A 86 -18.55 -18.45 -2.83
C ALA A 86 -17.69 -18.08 -1.59
N CYS A 87 -17.43 -19.05 -0.72
CA CYS A 87 -16.53 -18.89 0.43
C CYS A 87 -16.97 -17.82 1.46
N ILE A 88 -18.27 -17.51 1.55
CA ILE A 88 -18.78 -16.57 2.55
C ILE A 88 -18.62 -17.10 3.98
N GLY A 89 -18.17 -16.26 4.92
CA GLY A 89 -18.09 -16.59 6.35
C GLY A 89 -17.15 -17.75 6.67
N LEU A 90 -16.11 -17.95 5.87
CA LEU A 90 -15.10 -18.97 6.13
C LEU A 90 -14.20 -18.57 7.28
N SER A 91 -13.82 -19.55 8.10
CA SER A 91 -12.77 -19.42 9.11
C SER A 91 -11.61 -20.37 8.81
N GLY A 92 -10.36 -20.01 9.16
CA GLY A 92 -9.17 -20.84 8.97
C GLY A 92 -8.19 -20.32 7.92
N LEU A 93 -7.76 -21.14 6.96
CA LEU A 93 -6.79 -20.74 5.92
C LEU A 93 -7.40 -20.90 4.52
N VAL A 94 -7.36 -19.83 3.71
CA VAL A 94 -7.80 -19.87 2.30
C VAL A 94 -6.56 -19.87 1.40
N CYS A 95 -6.18 -21.07 0.95
CA CYS A 95 -5.03 -21.30 0.09
C CYS A 95 -5.41 -21.79 -1.31
N HIS A 96 -4.59 -21.39 -2.29
CA HIS A 96 -4.46 -22.00 -3.62
C HIS A 96 -5.66 -21.81 -4.56
N GLY A 97 -5.68 -20.67 -5.24
CA GLY A 97 -5.88 -20.68 -6.68
C GLY A 97 -4.54 -20.61 -7.42
N ASN A 98 -4.52 -20.85 -8.73
CA ASN A 98 -3.46 -20.32 -9.60
C ASN A 98 -4.07 -19.20 -10.47
N GLU A 99 -3.25 -18.44 -11.22
CA GLU A 99 -3.75 -17.34 -12.09
C GLU A 99 -4.88 -17.78 -13.06
N THR A 100 -5.02 -19.09 -13.31
CA THR A 100 -6.06 -19.68 -14.17
C THR A 100 -7.22 -20.35 -13.42
N HIS A 101 -7.13 -20.56 -12.10
CA HIS A 101 -8.11 -21.28 -11.28
C HIS A 101 -8.23 -20.61 -9.91
N VAL A 102 -9.14 -19.65 -9.78
CA VAL A 102 -9.43 -18.95 -8.53
C VAL A 102 -10.24 -19.87 -7.60
N ASN A 103 -9.83 -20.01 -6.33
CA ASN A 103 -10.46 -20.97 -5.41
C ASN A 103 -11.87 -20.53 -4.92
N CYS A 104 -12.18 -19.25 -5.05
CA CYS A 104 -13.48 -18.65 -4.70
C CYS A 104 -13.84 -17.60 -5.75
N ASP A 105 -14.71 -17.91 -6.71
CA ASP A 105 -15.22 -16.96 -7.70
C ASP A 105 -16.73 -16.76 -7.51
N GLY A 106 -17.15 -15.51 -7.36
CA GLY A 106 -18.53 -15.15 -7.13
C GLY A 106 -18.69 -13.72 -6.67
N THR A 107 -19.89 -13.16 -6.82
CA THR A 107 -20.20 -11.76 -6.47
C THR A 107 -19.68 -11.35 -5.08
N ARG A 108 -19.71 -12.25 -4.09
CA ARG A 108 -19.29 -12.05 -2.70
C ARG A 108 -18.22 -13.07 -2.27
N ALA A 109 -17.25 -13.32 -3.15
CA ALA A 109 -16.16 -14.23 -2.84
C ALA A 109 -15.43 -13.86 -1.54
N CYS A 110 -15.35 -14.79 -0.58
CA CYS A 110 -14.66 -14.61 0.71
C CYS A 110 -15.22 -13.45 1.58
N PHE A 111 -16.49 -13.11 1.40
CA PHE A 111 -17.17 -12.09 2.19
C PHE A 111 -17.28 -12.52 3.67
N ASP A 112 -17.03 -11.62 4.62
CA ASP A 112 -17.02 -11.89 6.07
C ASP A 112 -16.10 -13.06 6.50
N ALA A 113 -15.03 -13.38 5.74
CA ALA A 113 -14.10 -14.43 6.13
C ALA A 113 -13.16 -13.98 7.27
N ASP A 114 -12.84 -14.90 8.19
CA ASP A 114 -11.92 -14.71 9.31
C ASP A 114 -10.76 -15.73 9.20
N VAL A 115 -9.72 -15.35 8.46
CA VAL A 115 -8.70 -16.29 7.97
C VAL A 115 -7.31 -15.71 8.05
N ASP A 116 -6.32 -16.49 8.49
CA ASP A 116 -4.97 -15.96 8.72
C ASP A 116 -4.35 -15.39 7.44
N VAL A 117 -4.48 -16.09 6.31
CA VAL A 117 -3.90 -15.68 5.03
C VAL A 117 -4.86 -15.97 3.87
N ILE A 118 -4.99 -15.01 2.96
CA ILE A 118 -5.59 -15.17 1.63
C ILE A 118 -4.51 -14.97 0.57
N GLN A 119 -4.27 -15.98 -0.26
CA GLN A 119 -3.21 -15.91 -1.28
C GLN A 119 -3.52 -16.69 -2.57
N GLY A 120 -2.69 -16.47 -3.59
CA GLY A 120 -2.71 -17.24 -4.84
C GLY A 120 -3.88 -16.89 -5.75
N GLY A 121 -4.17 -15.62 -5.95
CA GLY A 121 -5.26 -15.19 -6.83
C GLY A 121 -6.66 -15.58 -6.32
N SER A 122 -6.81 -15.87 -5.04
CA SER A 122 -8.08 -16.33 -4.46
C SER A 122 -9.09 -15.19 -4.35
N CYS A 123 -10.37 -15.53 -4.24
CA CYS A 123 -11.46 -14.57 -3.98
C CYS A 123 -11.63 -13.53 -5.09
N THR A 124 -12.28 -13.89 -6.20
CA THR A 124 -12.61 -12.95 -7.29
C THR A 124 -14.10 -12.63 -7.28
N GLY A 125 -14.47 -11.35 -7.35
CA GLY A 125 -15.85 -10.94 -7.16
C GLY A 125 -16.10 -9.45 -6.99
N LEU A 126 -17.34 -9.01 -7.24
CA LEU A 126 -17.74 -7.61 -7.04
C LEU A 126 -17.46 -7.10 -5.61
N HIS A 127 -17.63 -7.96 -4.61
CA HIS A 127 -17.40 -7.68 -3.18
C HIS A 127 -16.34 -8.62 -2.59
N ALA A 128 -15.32 -8.95 -3.37
CA ALA A 128 -14.26 -9.87 -2.96
C ALA A 128 -13.63 -9.44 -1.62
N CYS A 129 -13.61 -10.34 -0.65
CA CYS A 129 -13.00 -10.15 0.67
C CYS A 129 -13.52 -8.94 1.46
N ARG A 130 -14.75 -8.50 1.19
CA ARG A 130 -15.37 -7.44 1.99
C ARG A 130 -15.62 -7.93 3.42
N ASN A 131 -15.35 -7.07 4.41
CA ASN A 131 -15.43 -7.36 5.84
C ASN A 131 -14.55 -8.54 6.30
N VAL A 132 -13.43 -8.78 5.64
CA VAL A 132 -12.50 -9.86 6.03
C VAL A 132 -11.68 -9.46 7.24
N THR A 133 -11.44 -10.41 8.14
CA THR A 133 -10.36 -10.33 9.14
C THR A 133 -9.25 -11.27 8.69
N SER A 134 -8.02 -10.76 8.55
CA SER A 134 -6.88 -11.56 8.12
C SER A 134 -5.54 -11.01 8.57
N GLU A 135 -4.52 -11.85 8.74
CA GLU A 135 -3.17 -11.31 8.89
C GLU A 135 -2.66 -10.79 7.55
N LYS A 136 -2.88 -11.53 6.46
CA LYS A 136 -2.25 -11.22 5.16
C LYS A 136 -3.12 -11.51 3.95
N ILE A 137 -3.14 -10.58 3.00
CA ILE A 137 -3.72 -10.79 1.66
C ILE A 137 -2.64 -10.58 0.59
N LEU A 138 -2.32 -11.64 -0.16
CA LEU A 138 -1.14 -11.73 -1.01
C LEU A 138 -1.47 -12.23 -2.43
N GLY A 139 -0.54 -12.01 -3.35
CA GLY A 139 -0.48 -12.73 -4.63
C GLY A 139 -1.71 -12.54 -5.53
N GLY A 140 -2.17 -11.30 -5.69
CA GLY A 140 -3.27 -10.96 -6.58
C GLY A 140 -4.63 -11.47 -6.10
N SER A 141 -4.82 -11.61 -4.79
CA SER A 141 -6.09 -12.09 -4.23
C SER A 141 -7.09 -10.95 -4.00
N CYS A 142 -8.35 -11.29 -3.80
CA CYS A 142 -9.42 -10.35 -3.50
C CYS A 142 -9.65 -9.33 -4.63
N ILE A 143 -9.87 -9.80 -5.86
CA ILE A 143 -9.93 -8.95 -7.04
C ILE A 143 -11.36 -8.81 -7.53
N GLY A 144 -11.76 -7.58 -7.88
CA GLY A 144 -12.98 -7.40 -8.66
C GLY A 144 -13.35 -5.95 -8.88
N PRO A 145 -14.39 -5.69 -9.68
CA PRO A 145 -14.68 -4.33 -10.15
C PRO A 145 -15.19 -3.37 -9.06
N GLY A 146 -15.62 -3.89 -7.90
CA GLY A 146 -16.34 -3.12 -6.87
C GLY A 146 -15.53 -2.87 -5.60
N GLN A 147 -15.85 -3.61 -4.55
CA GLN A 147 -15.51 -3.34 -3.15
C GLN A 147 -14.51 -4.36 -2.60
N ALA A 148 -13.39 -4.54 -3.30
CA ALA A 148 -12.33 -5.43 -2.85
C ALA A 148 -11.80 -5.00 -1.47
N CYS A 149 -11.85 -5.90 -0.48
CA CYS A 149 -11.32 -5.68 0.87
C CYS A 149 -11.86 -4.43 1.59
N MET A 150 -13.07 -3.99 1.25
CA MET A 150 -13.74 -2.88 1.93
C MET A 150 -14.14 -3.30 3.35
N ASN A 151 -13.99 -2.40 4.33
CA ASN A 151 -14.29 -2.62 5.75
C ASN A 151 -13.55 -3.83 6.37
N SER A 152 -12.36 -4.15 5.89
CA SER A 152 -11.60 -5.31 6.35
C SER A 152 -10.60 -4.92 7.44
N ASN A 153 -10.24 -5.85 8.31
CA ASN A 153 -9.13 -5.71 9.25
C ASN A 153 -7.99 -6.62 8.79
N VAL A 154 -6.94 -6.04 8.23
CA VAL A 154 -5.86 -6.81 7.59
C VAL A 154 -4.49 -6.26 7.95
N GLN A 155 -3.60 -7.05 8.55
CA GLN A 155 -2.28 -6.50 8.91
C GLN A 155 -1.46 -6.11 7.66
N GLN A 156 -1.45 -6.93 6.61
CA GLN A 156 -0.66 -6.66 5.40
C GLN A 156 -1.38 -7.05 4.10
N ILE A 157 -1.35 -6.15 3.13
CA ILE A 157 -1.83 -6.40 1.75
C ILE A 157 -0.69 -6.17 0.77
N THR A 158 -0.37 -7.17 -0.06
CA THR A 158 0.67 -7.07 -1.09
C THR A 158 0.41 -7.90 -2.35
N GLY A 159 1.27 -7.73 -3.36
CA GLY A 159 1.30 -8.53 -4.57
C GLY A 159 0.13 -8.25 -5.51
N GLY A 160 -0.31 -7.00 -5.61
CA GLY A 160 -1.43 -6.62 -6.46
C GLY A 160 -2.78 -7.11 -5.95
N SER A 161 -2.95 -7.23 -4.63
CA SER A 161 -4.18 -7.73 -4.02
C SER A 161 -5.18 -6.63 -3.71
N CYS A 162 -6.43 -7.01 -3.45
CA CYS A 162 -7.51 -6.11 -3.06
C CYS A 162 -7.82 -5.01 -4.09
N ASN A 163 -7.77 -5.32 -5.39
CA ASN A 163 -7.98 -4.33 -6.45
C ASN A 163 -9.47 -4.24 -6.85
N GLY A 164 -10.00 -3.02 -6.89
CA GLY A 164 -11.38 -2.69 -7.21
C GLY A 164 -11.72 -1.22 -6.98
N MET A 165 -12.85 -0.74 -7.51
CA MET A 165 -13.24 0.68 -7.46
C MET A 165 -13.18 1.31 -6.06
N LEU A 166 -13.55 0.57 -5.02
CA LEU A 166 -13.53 0.97 -3.61
C LEU A 166 -12.55 0.09 -2.80
N ALA A 167 -11.44 -0.28 -3.43
CA ALA A 167 -10.38 -1.09 -2.84
C ALA A 167 -9.97 -0.60 -1.45
N CYS A 168 -10.03 -1.48 -0.44
CA CYS A 168 -9.53 -1.22 0.91
C CYS A 168 -10.17 0.00 1.61
N LYS A 169 -11.34 0.44 1.15
CA LYS A 169 -12.08 1.59 1.71
C LYS A 169 -12.59 1.27 3.11
N ASP A 170 -12.48 2.24 4.03
CA ASP A 170 -12.95 2.15 5.43
C ASP A 170 -12.39 0.92 6.18
N SER A 171 -11.17 0.49 5.84
CA SER A 171 -10.49 -0.67 6.43
C SER A 171 -9.49 -0.26 7.52
N ASP A 172 -9.04 -1.21 8.31
CA ASP A 172 -7.95 -1.06 9.29
C ASP A 172 -6.77 -1.92 8.81
N ILE A 173 -5.70 -1.28 8.31
CA ILE A 173 -4.60 -2.00 7.64
C ILE A 173 -3.25 -1.46 8.06
N ASN A 174 -2.34 -2.30 8.58
CA ASN A 174 -1.01 -1.78 8.95
C ASN A 174 -0.17 -1.43 7.71
N ILE A 175 -0.10 -2.33 6.72
CA ILE A 175 0.81 -2.18 5.58
C ILE A 175 0.11 -2.47 4.25
N VAL A 176 0.20 -1.55 3.29
CA VAL A 176 -0.19 -1.76 1.89
C VAL A 176 1.02 -1.59 0.96
N GLU A 177 1.33 -2.62 0.18
CA GLU A 177 2.46 -2.58 -0.76
C GLU A 177 2.24 -3.38 -2.06
N GLY A 178 3.25 -3.39 -2.94
CA GLY A 178 3.27 -4.24 -4.13
C GLY A 178 2.17 -3.94 -5.15
N GLY A 179 1.76 -2.67 -5.30
CA GLY A 179 0.70 -2.29 -6.25
C GLY A 179 -0.69 -2.78 -5.83
N SER A 180 -0.95 -2.85 -4.53
CA SER A 180 -2.22 -3.32 -3.98
C SER A 180 -3.19 -2.19 -3.71
N CYS A 181 -4.45 -2.56 -3.47
CA CYS A 181 -5.55 -1.65 -3.24
C CYS A 181 -5.69 -0.61 -4.38
N GLU A 182 -5.68 -1.01 -5.64
CA GLU A 182 -5.86 -0.08 -6.77
C GLU A 182 -7.34 0.09 -7.18
N GLY A 183 -7.74 1.31 -7.50
CA GLY A 183 -9.07 1.67 -7.99
C GLY A 183 -9.51 3.06 -7.55
N LEU A 184 -10.68 3.53 -8.02
CA LEU A 184 -11.12 4.93 -7.90
C LEU A 184 -10.89 5.48 -6.48
N ASN A 185 -11.64 5.06 -5.47
CA ASN A 185 -11.49 5.54 -4.09
C ASN A 185 -10.69 4.55 -3.24
N SER A 186 -9.50 4.20 -3.70
CA SER A 186 -8.64 3.23 -3.02
C SER A 186 -8.12 3.75 -1.69
N CYS A 187 -8.14 2.92 -0.64
CA CYS A 187 -7.65 3.26 0.70
C CYS A 187 -8.30 4.53 1.27
N TYR A 188 -9.51 4.85 0.80
CA TYR A 188 -10.25 6.03 1.21
C TYR A 188 -10.87 5.79 2.59
N GLY A 189 -10.70 6.70 3.53
CA GLY A 189 -11.25 6.55 4.89
C GLY A 189 -10.55 5.47 5.74
N THR A 190 -9.34 5.05 5.35
CA THR A 190 -8.64 3.88 5.91
C THR A 190 -7.47 4.30 6.79
N ASP A 191 -7.39 3.76 8.01
CA ASP A 191 -6.23 3.98 8.88
C ASP A 191 -5.10 3.04 8.45
N ILE A 192 -3.92 3.62 8.12
CA ILE A 192 -2.79 2.86 7.56
C ILE A 192 -1.45 3.29 8.14
N GLU A 193 -0.69 2.37 8.74
CA GLU A 193 0.66 2.71 9.23
C GLU A 193 1.65 3.01 8.09
N SER A 194 1.62 2.22 7.00
CA SER A 194 2.54 2.39 5.87
C SER A 194 1.95 2.00 4.50
N ILE A 195 2.11 2.89 3.52
CA ILE A 195 1.78 2.67 2.11
C ILE A 195 3.05 2.81 1.27
N LYS A 196 3.38 1.79 0.48
CA LYS A 196 4.59 1.77 -0.34
C LYS A 196 4.39 1.09 -1.70
N GLN A 197 5.41 1.20 -2.55
CA GLN A 197 5.53 0.46 -3.81
C GLN A 197 4.30 0.56 -4.74
N ARG A 198 3.90 1.79 -5.08
CA ARG A 198 2.85 2.11 -6.06
C ARG A 198 1.45 1.63 -5.66
N SER A 199 1.15 1.63 -4.37
CA SER A 199 -0.13 1.16 -3.84
C SER A 199 -1.15 2.29 -3.66
N CYS A 200 -2.41 1.93 -3.43
CA CYS A 200 -3.51 2.87 -3.23
C CYS A 200 -3.58 3.91 -4.36
N ARG A 201 -3.88 3.49 -5.60
CA ARG A 201 -3.86 4.40 -6.76
C ARG A 201 -5.26 4.62 -7.32
N GLY A 202 -5.69 5.88 -7.33
CA GLY A 202 -7.05 6.28 -7.68
C GLY A 202 -7.37 7.73 -7.31
N GLU A 203 -8.49 8.22 -7.83
CA GLU A 203 -9.02 9.55 -7.48
C GLU A 203 -9.48 9.55 -6.01
N TYR A 204 -9.06 10.52 -5.21
CA TYR A 204 -9.26 10.47 -3.75
C TYR A 204 -8.51 9.34 -3.04
N ALA A 205 -7.55 8.67 -3.69
CA ALA A 205 -6.82 7.60 -3.00
C ALA A 205 -6.12 8.13 -1.74
N CYS A 206 -6.19 7.36 -0.64
CA CYS A 206 -5.63 7.76 0.65
C CYS A 206 -6.24 9.05 1.23
N GLY A 207 -7.40 9.49 0.73
CA GLY A 207 -8.12 10.67 1.21
C GLY A 207 -9.16 10.34 2.28
N SER A 208 -9.81 11.39 2.80
CA SER A 208 -10.92 11.28 3.76
C SER A 208 -12.11 12.17 3.37
N PHE A 209 -13.24 11.99 4.07
CA PHE A 209 -14.44 12.83 3.88
C PHE A 209 -14.39 14.06 4.80
N PRO A 210 -14.88 15.21 4.33
CA PRO A 210 -15.07 16.38 5.18
C PRO A 210 -16.00 16.03 6.34
N GLY A 211 -15.48 16.10 7.56
CA GLY A 211 -16.24 15.83 8.77
C GLY A 211 -16.18 14.39 9.29
N ASN A 212 -15.61 13.45 8.54
CA ASN A 212 -15.23 12.15 9.09
C ASN A 212 -13.75 12.18 9.46
N ARG A 213 -13.46 12.96 10.50
CA ARG A 213 -12.11 13.17 11.00
C ARG A 213 -11.63 11.86 11.60
N ASN A 214 -10.67 11.21 10.96
CA ASN A 214 -9.51 10.57 11.61
C ASN A 214 -8.75 9.59 10.71
N THR A 215 -8.93 9.62 9.38
CA THR A 215 -8.03 8.87 8.50
C THR A 215 -6.59 9.26 8.81
N THR A 216 -5.87 8.34 9.43
CA THR A 216 -4.51 8.55 9.91
C THR A 216 -3.60 7.63 9.12
N ILE A 217 -2.65 8.25 8.43
CA ILE A 217 -1.65 7.52 7.67
C ILE A 217 -0.29 7.81 8.28
N GLY A 218 0.46 6.77 8.65
CA GLY A 218 1.85 6.97 9.09
C GLY A 218 2.69 7.44 7.90
N LYS A 219 3.10 6.52 7.04
CA LYS A 219 4.10 6.80 6.00
C LYS A 219 3.62 6.47 4.61
N ILE A 220 3.78 7.40 3.68
CA ILE A 220 3.49 7.21 2.25
C ILE A 220 4.78 7.32 1.44
N GLU A 221 5.14 6.27 0.72
CA GLU A 221 6.35 6.21 -0.09
C GLU A 221 6.16 5.44 -1.40
N GLY A 222 7.19 5.43 -2.24
CA GLY A 222 7.27 4.51 -3.39
C GLY A 222 6.24 4.77 -4.50
N GLU A 223 5.90 6.04 -4.78
CA GLU A 223 4.96 6.41 -5.86
C GLU A 223 3.49 6.03 -5.61
N SER A 224 3.10 5.96 -4.34
CA SER A 224 1.76 5.61 -3.88
C SER A 224 0.81 6.81 -3.85
N CYS A 225 -0.50 6.57 -3.72
CA CYS A 225 -1.52 7.62 -3.66
C CYS A 225 -1.41 8.59 -4.85
N ARG A 226 -1.85 8.18 -6.03
CA ARG A 226 -1.76 9.01 -7.25
C ARG A 226 -3.13 9.19 -7.87
N ARG A 227 -3.28 10.29 -8.63
CA ARG A 227 -4.47 10.88 -9.28
C ARG A 227 -5.01 12.09 -8.49
N PRO A 228 -5.96 12.87 -9.05
CA PRO A 228 -6.54 14.02 -8.36
C PRO A 228 -7.09 13.66 -6.97
N TYR A 229 -6.99 14.61 -6.04
CA TYR A 229 -7.43 14.51 -4.65
C TYR A 229 -6.77 13.38 -3.84
N SER A 230 -5.63 12.84 -4.30
CA SER A 230 -4.91 11.80 -3.58
C SER A 230 -4.26 12.34 -2.31
N CYS A 231 -4.62 11.80 -1.14
CA CYS A 231 -4.23 12.28 0.19
C CYS A 231 -5.01 13.51 0.69
N TYR A 232 -6.17 13.81 0.10
CA TYR A 232 -7.04 14.94 0.47
C TYR A 232 -7.62 14.79 1.88
N GLU A 233 -7.63 15.86 2.66
CA GLU A 233 -8.22 15.94 4.01
C GLU A 233 -7.80 14.80 4.97
N SER A 234 -6.52 14.41 4.92
CA SER A 234 -5.99 13.29 5.72
C SER A 234 -4.98 13.76 6.76
N ASN A 235 -4.77 12.97 7.83
CA ASN A 235 -3.70 13.20 8.81
C ASN A 235 -2.53 12.28 8.46
N ILE A 236 -1.37 12.85 8.11
CA ILE A 236 -0.24 12.06 7.58
C ILE A 236 1.04 12.40 8.34
N GLU A 237 1.73 11.39 8.91
CA GLU A 237 3.03 11.62 9.56
C GLU A 237 4.08 12.02 8.52
N SER A 238 4.26 11.23 7.45
CA SER A 238 5.24 11.60 6.42
C SER A 238 4.92 11.11 5.00
N ILE A 239 5.32 11.92 4.02
CA ILE A 239 5.21 11.61 2.59
C ILE A 239 6.58 11.75 1.95
N THR A 240 7.07 10.70 1.30
CA THR A 240 8.38 10.70 0.62
C THR A 240 8.31 10.13 -0.79
N GLY A 241 9.37 10.37 -1.57
CA GLY A 241 9.45 9.97 -2.98
C GLY A 241 8.48 10.77 -3.84
N LYS A 242 7.79 10.13 -4.78
CA LYS A 242 6.87 10.80 -5.72
C LYS A 242 5.42 10.39 -5.44
N SER A 243 4.98 10.60 -4.21
CA SER A 243 3.68 10.14 -3.69
C SER A 243 2.70 11.31 -3.54
N CYS A 244 1.40 11.02 -3.45
CA CYS A 244 0.33 12.03 -3.45
C CYS A 244 0.44 12.96 -4.68
N ILE A 245 0.32 12.41 -5.88
CA ILE A 245 0.52 13.16 -7.13
C ILE A 245 -0.81 13.33 -7.87
N GLY A 246 -1.23 14.59 -8.04
CA GLY A 246 -2.46 14.97 -8.70
C GLY A 246 -2.89 16.40 -8.33
N GLU A 247 -3.92 16.88 -9.03
CA GLU A 247 -4.62 18.11 -8.66
C GLU A 247 -5.17 17.97 -7.23
N TYR A 248 -5.01 18.98 -6.38
CA TYR A 248 -5.45 18.97 -4.99
C TYR A 248 -4.98 17.79 -4.13
N ALA A 249 -3.87 17.12 -4.48
CA ALA A 249 -3.45 15.89 -3.81
C ALA A 249 -3.49 15.99 -2.27
N CYS A 250 -2.66 16.85 -1.69
CA CYS A 250 -2.54 17.05 -0.25
C CYS A 250 -3.36 18.25 0.25
N SER A 251 -4.43 18.63 -0.47
CA SER A 251 -5.25 19.79 -0.09
C SER A 251 -6.01 19.51 1.20
N ALA A 252 -6.10 20.53 2.07
CA ALA A 252 -6.78 20.52 3.36
C ALA A 252 -6.31 19.41 4.34
N SER A 253 -5.13 18.83 4.11
CA SER A 253 -4.55 17.77 4.96
C SER A 253 -3.70 18.34 6.09
N VAL A 254 -3.50 17.55 7.13
CA VAL A 254 -2.55 17.82 8.22
C VAL A 254 -1.36 16.88 8.05
N ILE A 255 -0.16 17.42 7.81
CA ILE A 255 1.01 16.62 7.43
C ILE A 255 2.24 17.06 8.22
N GLU A 256 2.96 16.15 8.88
CA GLU A 256 4.17 16.57 9.59
C GLU A 256 5.32 16.83 8.59
N ASN A 257 5.60 15.91 7.66
CA ASN A 257 6.74 16.05 6.76
C ASN A 257 6.48 15.63 5.30
N ILE A 258 6.84 16.48 4.34
CA ILE A 258 6.76 16.20 2.91
C ILE A 258 8.15 16.31 2.25
N GLN A 259 8.57 15.25 1.56
CA GLN A 259 9.85 15.17 0.84
C GLN A 259 9.73 14.47 -0.52
N GLY A 260 10.77 14.61 -1.35
CA GLY A 260 11.03 13.75 -2.50
C GLY A 260 10.32 14.09 -3.82
N ALA A 261 9.73 15.29 -3.93
CA ALA A 261 8.78 15.66 -4.99
C ALA A 261 7.38 15.05 -4.85
N SER A 262 6.93 14.94 -3.60
CA SER A 262 5.57 14.55 -3.24
C SER A 262 4.60 15.74 -3.28
N CYS A 263 3.29 15.45 -3.21
CA CYS A 263 2.22 16.45 -3.24
C CYS A 263 2.35 17.38 -4.46
N SER A 264 2.42 16.84 -5.68
CA SER A 264 2.62 17.65 -6.89
C SER A 264 1.39 17.67 -7.78
N GLY A 265 1.00 18.87 -8.22
CA GLY A 265 -0.17 19.16 -9.05
C GLY A 265 -0.67 20.60 -8.83
N TYR A 266 -1.71 20.99 -9.58
CA TYR A 266 -2.38 22.26 -9.33
C TYR A 266 -3.02 22.26 -7.93
N GLN A 267 -2.79 23.31 -7.15
CA GLN A 267 -3.29 23.45 -5.77
C GLN A 267 -2.99 22.25 -4.86
N SER A 268 -1.83 21.61 -5.05
CA SER A 268 -1.53 20.32 -4.43
C SER A 268 -1.43 20.32 -2.90
N CYS A 269 -1.16 21.45 -2.25
CA CYS A 269 -1.10 21.62 -0.80
C CYS A 269 -1.98 22.81 -0.36
N PHE A 270 -3.06 23.08 -1.10
CA PHE A 270 -4.00 24.16 -0.82
C PHE A 270 -4.65 23.99 0.56
N GLU A 271 -4.67 25.06 1.36
CA GLU A 271 -5.23 25.07 2.73
C GLU A 271 -4.68 23.98 3.68
N ALA A 272 -3.56 23.33 3.35
CA ALA A 272 -2.97 22.29 4.18
C ALA A 272 -2.27 22.88 5.42
N GLN A 273 -2.22 22.10 6.49
CA GLN A 273 -1.39 22.37 7.68
C GLN A 273 -0.18 21.45 7.65
N ILE A 274 1.01 22.01 7.46
CA ILE A 274 2.22 21.21 7.22
C ILE A 274 3.36 21.66 8.12
N ASP A 275 4.01 20.78 8.87
CA ASP A 275 5.14 21.23 9.70
C ASP A 275 6.38 21.53 8.84
N LEU A 276 6.73 20.64 7.90
CA LEU A 276 7.94 20.77 7.09
C LEU A 276 7.76 20.32 5.64
N ILE A 277 8.12 21.19 4.69
CA ILE A 277 8.16 20.89 3.26
C ILE A 277 9.60 20.98 2.74
N GLN A 278 10.12 19.89 2.17
CA GLN A 278 11.49 19.81 1.65
C GLN A 278 11.57 19.18 0.26
N THR A 279 12.72 19.40 -0.39
CA THR A 279 13.18 18.63 -1.56
C THR A 279 12.20 18.65 -2.72
N SER A 280 11.89 19.85 -3.22
CA SER A 280 11.04 20.03 -4.41
C SER A 280 9.63 19.45 -4.27
N SER A 281 9.04 19.53 -3.08
CA SER A 281 7.66 19.07 -2.83
C SER A 281 6.65 20.21 -2.96
N CYS A 282 5.35 19.89 -2.98
CA CYS A 282 4.28 20.88 -3.22
C CYS A 282 4.54 21.69 -4.50
N ARG A 283 4.58 21.03 -5.66
CA ARG A 283 4.88 21.69 -6.95
C ARG A 283 3.63 21.83 -7.81
N GLY A 284 3.47 23.02 -8.39
CA GLY A 284 2.34 23.36 -9.25
C GLY A 284 1.86 24.78 -9.01
N GLU A 285 1.02 25.28 -9.91
CA GLU A 285 0.39 26.59 -9.73
C GLU A 285 -0.46 26.57 -8.46
N TYR A 286 -0.35 27.62 -7.63
CA TYR A 286 -1.01 27.71 -6.33
C TYR A 286 -0.70 26.56 -5.35
N ALA A 287 0.45 25.89 -5.49
CA ALA A 287 0.73 24.66 -4.74
C ALA A 287 0.51 24.79 -3.23
N CYS A 288 1.00 25.84 -2.58
CA CYS A 288 0.91 26.08 -1.14
C CYS A 288 -0.03 27.25 -0.80
N HIS A 289 -0.98 27.56 -1.70
CA HIS A 289 -1.92 28.66 -1.52
C HIS A 289 -2.75 28.46 -0.25
N GLN A 290 -2.76 29.48 0.63
CA GLN A 290 -3.46 29.46 1.92
C GLN A 290 -3.02 28.36 2.91
N ALA A 291 -1.89 27.68 2.64
CA ALA A 291 -1.33 26.70 3.56
C ALA A 291 -0.76 27.38 4.81
N ILE A 292 -0.80 26.66 5.93
CA ILE A 292 -0.07 26.98 7.17
C ILE A 292 1.12 26.04 7.21
N VAL A 293 2.34 26.57 7.05
CA VAL A 293 3.55 25.75 6.94
C VAL A 293 4.58 26.13 7.99
N GLY A 294 5.09 25.19 8.77
CA GLY A 294 6.16 25.44 9.75
C GLY A 294 7.47 25.87 9.11
N SER A 295 7.94 25.19 8.06
CA SER A 295 9.12 25.60 7.28
C SER A 295 9.08 25.10 5.85
N ILE A 296 9.55 25.93 4.90
CA ILE A 296 9.66 25.59 3.48
C ILE A 296 11.12 25.62 3.04
N THR A 297 11.64 24.49 2.55
CA THR A 297 12.99 24.39 1.95
C THR A 297 12.93 23.85 0.53
N GLU A 298 13.42 24.63 -0.44
CA GLU A 298 13.52 24.26 -1.87
C GLU A 298 12.22 23.72 -2.49
N SER A 299 11.07 24.20 -2.01
CA SER A 299 9.73 23.64 -2.31
C SER A 299 8.70 24.74 -2.61
N CYS A 300 7.44 24.39 -2.87
CA CYS A 300 6.41 25.36 -3.28
C CYS A 300 6.85 26.15 -4.53
N GLN A 301 7.04 25.47 -5.66
CA GLN A 301 7.60 26.05 -6.89
C GLN A 301 6.53 26.13 -7.98
N SER A 302 6.17 27.35 -8.40
CA SER A 302 5.42 27.74 -9.61
C SER A 302 4.90 29.19 -9.43
N ASP A 303 4.12 29.67 -10.39
CA ASP A 303 3.34 30.88 -10.26
C ASP A 303 2.32 30.76 -9.11
N TYR A 304 2.20 31.83 -8.32
CA TYR A 304 1.34 31.90 -7.14
C TYR A 304 1.57 30.81 -6.07
N ALA A 305 2.72 30.13 -6.10
CA ALA A 305 2.93 28.93 -5.28
C ALA A 305 2.76 29.12 -3.77
N CYS A 306 3.06 30.29 -3.21
CA CYS A 306 2.89 30.61 -1.79
C CYS A 306 1.92 31.78 -1.56
N LEU A 307 0.96 31.96 -2.45
CA LEU A 307 -0.08 32.98 -2.33
C LEU A 307 -0.75 32.84 -0.96
N GLN A 308 -0.76 33.89 -0.14
CA GLN A 308 -1.42 33.88 1.17
C GLN A 308 -0.98 32.74 2.12
N THR A 309 0.20 32.15 1.91
CA THR A 309 0.76 31.15 2.84
C THR A 309 1.17 31.82 4.16
N ASN A 310 0.96 31.13 5.27
CA ASN A 310 1.45 31.53 6.58
C ASN A 310 2.62 30.61 6.97
N THR A 311 3.83 31.15 7.05
CA THR A 311 5.01 30.35 7.41
C THR A 311 6.10 31.17 8.08
N PRO A 312 6.70 30.73 9.19
CA PRO A 312 7.75 31.50 9.84
C PRO A 312 9.06 31.53 9.04
N SER A 313 9.38 30.50 8.24
CA SER A 313 10.68 30.40 7.55
C SER A 313 10.58 29.82 6.12
N ILE A 314 11.27 30.47 5.18
CA ILE A 314 11.41 30.06 3.77
C ILE A 314 12.88 30.11 3.37
N SER A 315 13.40 28.99 2.87
CA SER A 315 14.76 28.85 2.32
C SER A 315 14.71 28.24 0.92
N GLY A 316 14.93 29.06 -0.12
CA GLY A 316 14.97 28.58 -1.51
C GLY A 316 13.63 28.06 -2.08
N GLY A 317 12.52 28.29 -1.38
CA GLY A 317 11.16 27.96 -1.83
C GLY A 317 10.39 29.15 -2.40
N CYS A 318 9.11 28.94 -2.72
CA CYS A 318 8.19 30.01 -3.17
C CYS A 318 8.69 30.76 -4.42
N ASN A 319 9.12 30.01 -5.43
CA ASN A 319 9.69 30.57 -6.66
C ASN A 319 8.67 30.60 -7.80
N GLY A 320 8.48 31.76 -8.43
CA GLY A 320 7.60 31.96 -9.58
C GLY A 320 7.04 33.38 -9.69
N ASN A 321 6.15 33.61 -10.67
CA ASN A 321 5.47 34.91 -10.78
C ASN A 321 4.49 35.06 -9.62
N ARG A 322 4.63 36.17 -8.87
CA ARG A 322 3.76 36.48 -7.71
C ARG A 322 3.68 35.36 -6.67
N ALA A 323 4.71 34.51 -6.58
CA ALA A 323 4.70 33.34 -5.73
C ALA A 323 4.55 33.70 -4.23
N CYS A 324 5.09 34.84 -3.79
CA CYS A 324 4.99 35.31 -2.40
C CYS A 324 3.94 36.42 -2.18
N TYR A 325 2.92 36.52 -3.05
CA TYR A 325 1.92 37.58 -2.90
C TYR A 325 1.06 37.31 -1.64
N GLY A 326 0.99 38.28 -0.73
CA GLY A 326 0.22 38.15 0.51
C GLY A 326 0.72 37.09 1.50
N THR A 327 1.94 36.57 1.31
CA THR A 327 2.57 35.64 2.25
C THR A 327 2.92 36.36 3.54
N ASN A 328 2.59 35.76 4.69
CA ASN A 328 3.00 36.26 6.00
C ASN A 328 4.19 35.42 6.47
N SER A 329 5.40 36.00 6.42
CA SER A 329 6.60 35.38 7.00
C SER A 329 7.18 36.19 8.16
N ALA A 330 7.59 35.47 9.21
CA ALA A 330 8.23 36.09 10.38
C ALA A 330 9.70 36.44 10.09
N GLU A 331 10.38 35.64 9.28
CA GLU A 331 11.77 35.83 8.90
C GLU A 331 11.93 36.45 7.50
N PRO A 332 13.03 37.18 7.26
CA PRO A 332 13.36 37.68 5.93
C PRO A 332 13.52 36.51 4.95
N LEU A 333 12.84 36.60 3.81
CA LEU A 333 12.84 35.57 2.77
C LEU A 333 14.25 35.39 2.19
N SER A 334 14.92 34.29 2.54
CA SER A 334 16.23 33.96 1.97
C SER A 334 16.06 33.09 0.72
N GLY A 335 16.46 33.63 -0.44
CA GLY A 335 16.43 32.90 -1.71
C GLY A 335 15.06 32.78 -2.39
N ALA A 336 14.00 33.41 -1.88
CA ALA A 336 12.73 33.50 -2.61
C ALA A 336 12.84 34.53 -3.75
N VAL A 337 12.57 34.12 -4.99
CA VAL A 337 12.63 35.01 -6.16
C VAL A 337 11.20 35.28 -6.65
N SER A 338 10.62 36.40 -6.23
CA SER A 338 9.37 36.90 -6.80
C SER A 338 9.67 37.68 -8.09
N LYS A 339 9.31 37.12 -9.25
CA LYS A 339 9.30 37.89 -10.50
C LYS A 339 8.02 38.71 -10.54
N VAL A 340 8.14 40.00 -10.27
CA VAL A 340 7.08 40.96 -10.59
C VAL A 340 7.36 41.50 -11.99
N PRO A 341 6.49 41.30 -12.99
CA PRO A 341 6.69 41.86 -14.32
C PRO A 341 6.81 43.38 -14.23
N GLY A 342 8.00 43.91 -14.51
CA GLY A 342 8.26 45.34 -14.57
C GLY A 342 9.19 45.93 -13.50
N HIS A 343 9.52 45.22 -12.40
CA HIS A 343 10.50 45.67 -11.40
C HIS A 343 11.21 44.45 -10.77
N TRP A 344 12.51 44.30 -11.02
CA TRP A 344 13.35 43.34 -10.31
C TRP A 344 13.68 43.91 -8.92
N LEU A 345 12.87 43.62 -7.91
CA LEU A 345 13.27 43.80 -6.52
C LEU A 345 14.13 42.61 -6.12
N LEU A 346 15.44 42.72 -6.37
CA LEU A 346 16.42 41.89 -5.70
C LEU A 346 16.39 42.29 -4.22
N LEU A 347 15.67 41.51 -3.39
CA LEU A 347 15.88 41.49 -1.94
C LEU A 347 17.22 40.79 -1.67
N SER A 348 18.32 41.38 -2.14
CA SER A 348 19.63 41.00 -1.66
C SER A 348 19.75 41.48 -0.22
N SER A 349 20.21 40.59 0.64
CA SER A 349 20.55 40.82 2.04
C SER A 349 21.47 42.03 2.20
N LEU A 350 20.92 43.23 2.36
CA LEU A 350 21.65 44.36 2.88
C LEU A 350 21.74 44.18 4.40
N PRO A 351 22.94 44.11 5.00
CA PRO A 351 23.06 44.12 6.45
C PRO A 351 22.45 45.41 6.98
N PHE A 352 21.61 45.30 8.01
CA PHE A 352 21.09 46.42 8.77
C PHE A 352 22.27 47.23 9.33
N VAL A 353 22.69 48.27 8.60
CA VAL A 353 23.60 49.28 9.14
C VAL A 353 22.74 50.24 9.94
N THR A 354 22.81 50.13 11.26
CA THR A 354 22.24 51.07 12.22
C THR A 354 22.91 52.42 12.00
N MET A 355 22.26 53.33 11.26
CA MET A 355 22.65 54.72 11.19
C MET A 355 22.28 55.39 12.53
N LEU A 356 23.23 55.39 13.46
CA LEU A 356 23.21 56.27 14.63
C LEU A 356 23.47 57.70 14.14
N ALA A 357 22.40 58.49 14.01
CA ALA A 357 22.49 59.93 13.86
C ALA A 357 22.81 60.55 15.23
N SER A 358 24.09 60.82 15.50
CA SER A 358 24.50 61.68 16.61
C SER A 358 24.22 63.14 16.24
N PHE A 359 23.11 63.67 16.73
CA PHE A 359 22.91 65.11 16.84
C PHE A 359 23.78 65.63 17.97
N GLY A 360 24.76 66.48 17.63
CA GLY A 360 25.48 67.29 18.59
C GLY A 360 24.61 68.44 19.11
N VAL A 361 24.64 68.63 20.43
CA VAL A 361 24.46 69.91 21.11
C VAL A 361 25.56 70.00 22.15
#